data_AF-A0A378MYX6-F1
#
_entry.id   AF-A0A378MYX6-F1
#
_cell.length_a   1.000
_cell.length_b   1.000
_cell.length_c   1.000
_cell.angle_alpha   90.00
_cell.angle_beta   90.00
_cell.angle_gamma   90.00
#
_symmetry.space_group_name_H-M   'P 1'
#
loop_
_entity.id
_entity.type
_entity.pdbx_description
1 polymer ?
#
loop_
_entity_poly.entity_id
_entity_poly.type
_entity_poly.pdbx_seq_one_letter_code
_entity_poly.pdbx_strand_id
1 'polypeptide(L)'
;MTYCENKALREEMYRAYVTRASDQGPNAGKWDNSAVIDEILKLRHEKAQLLGFKTYSDYSLATKMAENPQQVLDFLNDLAARSKAQGKNELCDLKKFAKAHFGIEHLDLWIFRSTAKNKNRHCIRSMMKNFARISRKIAYYQAYLK
;
A
#
# COMPACT_ATOMS: atom_id res chain seq x y z
N MET A 1 4.26 4.86 -16.62
CA MET A 1 3.94 3.50 -16.10
C MET A 1 2.98 2.70 -16.98
N THR A 2 1.74 3.16 -17.21
CA THR A 2 0.72 2.33 -17.89
C THR A 2 0.96 2.12 -19.40
N TYR A 3 1.42 3.15 -20.11
CA TYR A 3 1.51 3.16 -21.58
C TYR A 3 2.93 3.13 -22.13
N CYS A 4 3.92 3.44 -21.29
CA CYS A 4 5.31 3.43 -21.72
C CYS A 4 5.70 2.00 -22.09
N GLU A 5 6.26 1.78 -23.27
CA GLU A 5 6.74 0.46 -23.74
C GLU A 5 8.16 0.15 -23.27
N ASN A 6 8.99 1.17 -23.08
CA ASN A 6 10.35 1.04 -22.55
C ASN A 6 10.35 0.53 -21.09
N LYS A 7 10.89 -0.68 -20.88
CA LYS A 7 10.96 -1.32 -19.55
C LYS A 7 11.88 -0.55 -18.60
N ALA A 8 13.04 -0.12 -19.05
CA ALA A 8 14.02 0.59 -18.23
C ALA A 8 13.45 1.91 -17.69
N LEU A 9 12.77 2.67 -18.56
CA LEU A 9 12.12 3.93 -18.15
C LEU A 9 10.98 3.69 -17.14
N ARG A 10 10.23 2.59 -17.26
CA ARG A 10 9.23 2.23 -16.24
C ARG A 10 9.87 1.89 -14.91
N GLU A 11 10.98 1.17 -14.93
CA GLU A 11 11.71 0.81 -13.72
C GLU A 11 12.26 2.05 -13.01
N GLU A 12 12.92 2.94 -13.75
CA GLU A 12 13.44 4.21 -13.24
C GLU A 12 12.34 5.05 -12.61
N MET A 13 11.25 5.29 -13.35
CA MET A 13 10.11 6.06 -12.85
C MET A 13 9.45 5.41 -11.64
N TYR A 14 9.36 4.08 -11.60
CA TYR A 14 8.83 3.35 -10.46
C TYR A 14 9.70 3.53 -9.22
N ARG A 15 11.02 3.29 -9.35
CA ARG A 15 12.00 3.44 -8.27
C ARG A 15 11.98 4.87 -7.73
N ALA A 16 12.10 5.85 -8.62
CA ALA A 16 12.03 7.27 -8.25
C ALA A 16 10.72 7.63 -7.54
N TYR A 17 9.57 7.02 -7.90
CA TYR A 17 8.29 7.30 -7.28
C TYR A 17 8.13 6.66 -5.88
N VAL A 18 8.57 5.41 -5.71
CA VAL A 18 8.39 4.67 -4.44
C VAL A 18 9.40 5.05 -3.37
N THR A 19 10.55 5.63 -3.74
CA THR A 19 11.57 6.12 -2.81
C THR A 19 11.54 7.64 -2.64
N ARG A 20 10.42 8.30 -2.96
CA ARG A 20 10.30 9.75 -2.72
C ARG A 20 10.29 10.03 -1.23
N ALA A 21 11.05 11.04 -0.85
CA ALA A 21 11.13 11.51 0.52
C ALA A 21 11.51 10.39 1.51
N SER A 22 12.45 9.54 1.10
CA SER A 22 13.02 8.48 1.92
C SER A 22 14.54 8.53 1.87
N ASP A 23 15.15 7.67 2.67
CA ASP A 23 16.57 7.35 2.71
C ASP A 23 17.09 6.58 1.47
N GLN A 24 16.24 6.33 0.47
CA GLN A 24 16.53 5.47 -0.68
C GLN A 24 16.37 6.19 -2.02
N GLY A 25 17.02 5.66 -3.05
CA GLY A 25 16.89 6.12 -4.44
C GLY A 25 17.70 7.39 -4.76
N PRO A 26 17.41 8.06 -5.89
CA PRO A 26 18.29 9.10 -6.44
C PRO A 26 18.38 10.37 -5.57
N ASN A 27 17.42 10.57 -4.67
CA ASN A 27 17.36 11.72 -3.77
C ASN A 27 17.46 11.30 -2.29
N ALA A 28 18.06 10.14 -2.02
CA ALA A 28 18.25 9.61 -0.68
C ALA A 28 18.80 10.67 0.28
N GLY A 29 18.14 10.83 1.43
CA GLY A 29 18.59 11.73 2.51
C GLY A 29 18.37 13.23 2.27
N LYS A 30 17.96 13.66 1.06
CA LYS A 30 17.75 15.10 0.77
C LYS A 30 16.41 15.63 1.31
N TRP A 31 15.37 14.81 1.21
CA TRP A 31 14.01 15.15 1.64
C TRP A 31 13.39 14.01 2.45
N ASP A 32 14.21 13.31 3.22
CA ASP A 32 13.77 12.14 3.98
C ASP A 32 12.74 12.54 5.05
N ASN A 33 11.54 11.94 4.97
CA ASN A 33 10.45 12.19 5.91
C ASN A 33 10.44 11.20 7.09
N SER A 34 11.38 10.26 7.16
CA SER A 34 11.35 9.20 8.19
C SER A 34 11.38 9.78 9.60
N ALA A 35 12.33 10.68 9.91
CA ALA A 35 12.41 11.32 11.21
C ALA A 35 11.17 12.18 11.55
N VAL A 36 10.61 12.86 10.55
CA VAL A 36 9.40 13.67 10.70
C VAL A 36 8.18 12.79 11.01
N ILE A 37 8.08 11.62 10.37
CA ILE A 37 7.04 10.63 10.66
C ILE A 37 7.18 10.12 12.09
N ASP A 38 8.40 9.79 12.54
CA ASP A 38 8.66 9.32 13.90
C ASP A 38 8.27 10.37 14.96
N GLU A 39 8.63 11.62 14.72
CA GLU A 39 8.23 12.74 15.58
C GLU A 39 6.70 12.92 15.61
N ILE A 40 6.04 12.87 14.44
CA ILE A 40 4.57 12.92 14.36
C ILE A 40 3.93 11.77 15.14
N LEU A 41 4.47 10.55 15.05
CA LEU A 41 3.95 9.39 15.79
C LEU A 41 4.06 9.61 17.30
N LYS A 42 5.22 10.08 17.77
CA LYS A 42 5.46 10.40 19.19
C LYS A 42 4.50 11.49 19.69
N LEU A 43 4.42 12.62 18.98
CA LEU A 43 3.55 13.74 19.37
C LEU A 43 2.07 13.35 19.34
N ARG A 44 1.66 12.50 18.40
CA ARG A 44 0.28 11.96 18.35
C ARG A 44 -0.02 11.05 19.53
N HIS A 45 0.93 10.22 19.94
CA HIS A 45 0.80 9.39 21.13
C HIS A 45 0.66 10.27 22.39
N GLU A 46 1.57 11.24 22.58
CA GLU A 46 1.52 12.19 23.71
C GLU A 46 0.20 12.96 23.76
N LYS A 47 -0.27 13.46 22.61
CA LYS A 47 -1.57 14.13 22.51
C LYS A 47 -2.73 13.24 22.97
N ALA A 48 -2.72 11.96 22.63
CA ALA A 48 -3.76 11.03 23.05
C ALA A 48 -3.76 10.84 24.57
N GLN A 49 -2.58 10.64 25.17
CA GLN A 49 -2.43 10.49 26.62
C GLN A 49 -2.93 11.73 27.38
N LEU A 50 -2.57 12.93 26.91
CA LEU A 50 -3.00 14.20 27.51
C LEU A 50 -4.52 14.38 27.50
N LEU A 51 -5.20 13.79 26.52
CA LEU A 51 -6.66 13.84 26.39
C LEU A 51 -7.36 12.65 27.05
N GLY A 52 -6.63 11.80 27.77
CA GLY A 52 -7.16 10.64 28.49
C GLY A 52 -7.44 9.40 27.63
N PHE A 53 -6.91 9.35 26.41
CA PHE A 53 -7.02 8.18 25.52
C PHE A 53 -5.79 7.28 25.63
N LYS A 54 -6.00 5.96 25.55
CA LYS A 54 -4.91 4.97 25.58
C LYS A 54 -3.98 5.09 24.37
N THR A 55 -4.54 5.34 23.19
CA THR A 55 -3.78 5.47 21.94
C THR A 55 -4.32 6.57 21.04
N TYR A 56 -3.51 7.02 20.08
CA TYR A 56 -3.99 7.96 19.06
C TYR A 56 -5.07 7.35 18.16
N SER A 57 -5.09 6.03 18.00
CA SER A 57 -6.16 5.33 17.28
C SER A 57 -7.50 5.49 18.00
N ASP A 58 -7.52 5.33 19.33
CA ASP A 58 -8.72 5.56 20.16
C ASP A 58 -9.19 7.01 20.05
N TYR A 59 -8.27 7.96 20.22
CA TYR A 59 -8.56 9.39 20.04
C TYR A 59 -9.13 9.70 18.65
N SER A 60 -8.57 9.10 17.59
CA SER A 60 -9.03 9.34 16.22
C SER A 60 -10.41 8.75 15.94
N LEU A 61 -10.81 7.70 16.66
CA LEU A 61 -12.08 7.01 16.49
C LEU A 61 -13.22 7.61 17.32
N ALA A 62 -12.91 8.39 18.35
CA ALA A 62 -13.91 8.99 19.25
C ALA A 62 -15.03 9.76 18.53
N THR A 63 -14.79 10.30 17.33
CA THR A 63 -15.78 11.03 16.51
C THR A 63 -16.29 10.27 15.30
N LYS A 64 -15.94 8.99 15.17
CA LYS A 64 -16.27 8.13 14.01
C LYS A 64 -17.23 7.02 14.41
N MET A 65 -17.79 6.35 13.41
CA MET A 65 -18.77 5.27 13.62
C MET A 65 -18.15 3.98 14.16
N ALA A 66 -16.85 3.75 13.98
CA ALA A 66 -16.19 2.55 14.52
C ALA A 66 -15.88 2.78 16.00
N GLU A 67 -16.30 1.84 16.85
CA GLU A 67 -16.31 2.00 18.30
C GLU A 67 -14.93 1.86 18.92
N ASN A 68 -14.05 1.05 18.31
CA ASN A 68 -12.70 0.83 18.79
C ASN A 68 -11.74 0.41 17.66
N PRO A 69 -10.41 0.52 17.87
CA PRO A 69 -9.42 0.16 16.86
C PRO A 69 -9.44 -1.33 16.45
N GLN A 70 -9.83 -2.23 17.37
CA GLN A 70 -9.88 -3.67 17.10
C GLN A 70 -10.94 -3.98 16.04
N GLN A 71 -12.12 -3.37 16.13
CA GLN A 71 -13.18 -3.50 15.13
C GLN A 71 -12.70 -3.09 13.73
N VAL A 72 -11.87 -2.04 13.63
CA VAL A 72 -11.28 -1.60 12.35
C VAL A 72 -10.27 -2.63 11.84
N LEU A 73 -9.41 -3.16 12.72
CA LEU A 73 -8.44 -4.19 12.34
C LEU A 73 -9.13 -5.47 11.88
N ASP A 74 -10.14 -5.94 12.60
CA ASP A 74 -10.90 -7.15 12.27
C ASP A 74 -11.58 -7.01 10.91
N PHE A 75 -12.23 -5.87 10.66
CA PHE A 75 -12.82 -5.57 9.36
C PHE A 75 -11.78 -5.59 8.23
N LEU A 76 -10.62 -4.96 8.43
CA LEU A 76 -9.55 -4.91 7.43
C LEU A 76 -8.93 -6.30 7.19
N ASN A 77 -8.79 -7.11 8.24
CA ASN A 77 -8.25 -8.47 8.16
C ASN A 77 -9.23 -9.43 7.47
N ASP A 78 -10.52 -9.37 7.80
CA ASP A 78 -11.56 -10.15 7.12
C ASP A 78 -11.64 -9.78 5.64
N LEU A 79 -11.62 -8.48 5.32
CA LEU A 79 -11.59 -8.01 3.94
C LEU A 79 -10.35 -8.50 3.18
N ALA A 80 -9.18 -8.49 3.83
CA ALA A 80 -7.95 -9.03 3.26
C ALA A 80 -8.06 -10.54 3.03
N ALA A 81 -8.61 -11.30 3.97
CA ALA A 81 -8.79 -12.75 3.88
C ALA A 81 -9.69 -13.11 2.69
N ARG A 82 -10.86 -12.46 2.59
CA ARG A 82 -11.82 -12.67 1.48
C ARG A 82 -11.25 -12.29 0.11
N SER A 83 -10.43 -11.23 0.05
CA SER A 83 -9.85 -10.74 -1.20
C SER A 83 -8.62 -11.54 -1.65
N LYS A 84 -7.98 -12.30 -0.76
CA LYS A 84 -6.69 -12.96 -1.02
C LYS A 84 -6.77 -14.03 -2.10
N ALA A 85 -7.82 -14.85 -2.10
CA ALA A 85 -8.00 -15.92 -3.10
C ALA A 85 -8.15 -15.33 -4.50
N GLN A 86 -9.04 -14.35 -4.66
CA GLN A 86 -9.23 -13.63 -5.92
C GLN A 86 -7.93 -12.97 -6.40
N GLY A 87 -7.20 -12.29 -5.50
CA GLY A 87 -5.94 -11.66 -5.87
C GLY A 87 -4.86 -12.65 -6.33
N LYS A 88 -4.80 -13.85 -5.73
CA LYS A 88 -3.89 -14.92 -6.20
C LYS A 88 -4.25 -15.39 -7.61
N ASN A 89 -5.54 -15.58 -7.89
CA ASN A 89 -6.03 -16.01 -9.19
C ASN A 89 -5.70 -14.95 -10.25
N GLU A 90 -6.02 -13.68 -9.99
CA GLU A 90 -5.71 -12.55 -10.89
C GLU A 90 -4.20 -12.43 -11.18
N LEU A 91 -3.35 -12.63 -10.18
CA LEU A 91 -1.90 -12.60 -10.33
C LEU A 91 -1.37 -13.79 -11.15
N CYS A 92 -1.90 -15.00 -10.93
CA CYS A 92 -1.56 -16.19 -11.72
C CYS A 92 -1.94 -15.99 -13.19
N ASP A 93 -3.16 -15.51 -13.40
CA ASP A 93 -3.73 -15.22 -14.71
C ASP A 93 -2.96 -14.13 -15.46
N LEU A 94 -2.46 -13.12 -14.74
CA LEU A 94 -1.62 -12.07 -15.31
C LEU A 94 -0.22 -12.60 -15.66
N LYS A 95 0.37 -13.47 -14.82
CA LYS A 95 1.65 -14.13 -15.13
C LYS A 95 1.55 -15.00 -16.39
N LYS A 96 0.49 -15.80 -16.53
CA LYS A 96 0.23 -16.60 -17.74
C LYS A 96 0.14 -15.73 -18.99
N PHE A 97 -0.61 -14.63 -18.91
CA PHE A 97 -0.73 -13.67 -20.01
C PHE A 97 0.61 -13.01 -20.36
N ALA A 98 1.38 -12.59 -19.35
CA ALA A 98 2.70 -12.00 -19.54
C ALA A 98 3.69 -12.96 -20.20
N LYS A 99 3.67 -14.24 -19.81
CA LYS A 99 4.50 -15.28 -20.41
C LYS A 99 4.09 -15.57 -21.86
N ALA A 100 2.79 -15.69 -22.13
CA ALA A 100 2.27 -16.03 -23.46
C ALA A 100 2.47 -14.92 -24.50
N HIS A 101 2.28 -13.65 -24.14
CA HIS A 101 2.27 -12.54 -25.10
C HIS A 101 3.57 -11.71 -25.11
N PHE A 102 4.34 -11.72 -24.03
CA PHE A 102 5.52 -10.87 -23.87
C PHE A 102 6.79 -11.64 -23.49
N GLY A 103 6.71 -12.97 -23.31
CA GLY A 103 7.86 -13.79 -22.90
C GLY A 103 8.41 -13.45 -21.52
N ILE A 104 7.63 -12.78 -20.66
CA ILE A 104 8.08 -12.31 -19.35
C ILE A 104 7.86 -13.40 -18.30
N GLU A 105 8.94 -13.95 -17.75
CA GLU A 105 8.87 -14.96 -16.67
C GLU A 105 8.62 -14.34 -15.29
N HIS A 106 9.26 -13.19 -15.03
CA HIS A 106 9.14 -12.47 -13.76
C HIS A 106 8.31 -11.20 -13.90
N LEU A 107 7.17 -11.18 -13.21
CA LEU A 107 6.28 -10.03 -13.20
C LEU A 107 6.70 -9.04 -12.12
N ASP A 108 7.55 -8.08 -12.49
CA ASP A 108 7.98 -6.99 -11.62
C ASP A 108 6.87 -5.95 -11.37
N LEU A 109 6.96 -5.21 -10.26
CA LEU A 109 5.97 -4.21 -9.85
C LEU A 109 5.82 -3.06 -10.86
N TRP A 110 6.91 -2.68 -11.55
CA TRP A 110 6.89 -1.63 -12.58
C TRP A 110 6.29 -2.10 -13.92
N ILE A 111 6.18 -3.42 -14.14
CA ILE A 111 5.60 -4.02 -15.35
C ILE A 111 4.13 -4.37 -15.12
N PHE A 112 3.76 -4.74 -13.90
CA PHE A 112 2.42 -5.16 -13.48
C PHE A 112 1.30 -4.29 -14.07
N ARG A 113 1.40 -2.96 -13.96
CA ARG A 113 0.33 -2.05 -14.38
C ARG A 113 0.18 -1.97 -15.90
N SER A 114 1.26 -2.16 -16.66
CA SER A 114 1.25 -2.16 -18.12
C SER A 114 0.67 -3.46 -18.66
N THR A 115 1.12 -4.61 -18.14
CA THR A 115 0.62 -5.93 -18.55
C THR A 115 -0.85 -6.11 -18.20
N ALA A 116 -1.27 -5.64 -17.03
CA ALA A 116 -2.66 -5.76 -16.61
C ALA A 116 -3.60 -4.92 -17.49
N LYS A 117 -3.15 -3.75 -17.97
CA LYS A 117 -3.91 -2.95 -18.94
C LYS A 117 -4.08 -3.68 -20.26
N ASN A 118 -3.05 -4.38 -20.74
CA ASN A 118 -3.07 -5.08 -22.03
C ASN A 118 -3.97 -6.32 -22.02
N LYS A 119 -4.23 -6.92 -20.86
CA LYS A 119 -5.12 -8.07 -20.74
C LYS A 119 -6.61 -7.70 -20.88
N ASN A 120 -7.11 -6.76 -20.05
CA ASN A 120 -8.40 -6.06 -20.20
C ASN A 120 -8.66 -5.16 -18.97
N ARG A 121 -9.40 -4.04 -19.12
CA ARG A 121 -9.61 -3.01 -18.07
C ARG A 121 -10.28 -3.49 -16.77
N HIS A 122 -10.99 -4.62 -16.80
CA HIS A 122 -11.81 -5.09 -15.66
C HIS A 122 -11.02 -5.79 -14.54
N CYS A 123 -9.86 -6.39 -14.85
CA CYS A 123 -9.11 -7.22 -13.90
C CYS A 123 -8.37 -6.44 -12.79
N ILE A 124 -8.29 -5.10 -12.87
CA ILE A 124 -7.42 -4.30 -11.97
C ILE A 124 -8.20 -3.56 -10.86
N ARG A 125 -9.53 -3.48 -10.94
CA ARG A 125 -10.28 -2.56 -10.07
C ARG A 125 -10.34 -3.02 -8.60
N SER A 126 -10.34 -4.33 -8.37
CA SER A 126 -10.54 -4.93 -7.04
C SER A 126 -9.22 -5.06 -6.26
N MET A 127 -8.22 -5.75 -6.81
CA MET A 127 -7.02 -6.13 -6.07
C MET A 127 -6.09 -4.96 -5.72
N MET A 128 -5.75 -4.07 -6.66
CA MET A 128 -4.77 -3.00 -6.40
C MET A 128 -5.29 -1.88 -5.50
N LYS A 129 -6.57 -1.49 -5.64
CA LYS A 129 -7.13 -0.39 -4.86
C LYS A 129 -7.35 -0.79 -3.41
N ASN A 130 -7.79 -2.03 -3.18
CA ASN A 130 -8.14 -2.47 -1.84
C ASN A 130 -6.91 -2.96 -1.08
N PHE A 131 -6.08 -3.83 -1.65
CA PHE A 131 -4.99 -4.46 -0.87
C PHE A 131 -3.94 -3.45 -0.39
N ALA A 132 -3.44 -2.57 -1.25
CA ALA A 132 -2.44 -1.57 -0.86
C ALA A 132 -2.99 -0.47 0.07
N ARG A 133 -4.31 -0.23 0.07
CA ARG A 133 -4.97 0.70 1.01
C ARG A 133 -5.24 0.02 2.35
N ILE A 134 -5.68 -1.24 2.32
CA ILE A 134 -5.91 -2.08 3.49
C ILE A 134 -4.60 -2.28 4.25
N SER A 135 -3.52 -2.75 3.60
CA SER A 135 -2.24 -2.98 4.25
C SER A 135 -1.64 -1.71 4.87
N ARG A 136 -1.74 -0.57 4.19
CA ARG A 136 -1.28 0.73 4.75
C ARG A 136 -2.12 1.18 5.94
N LYS A 137 -3.42 0.91 5.91
CA LYS A 137 -4.31 1.29 7.01
C LYS A 137 -4.14 0.35 8.21
N ILE A 138 -3.95 -0.95 7.98
CA ILE A 138 -3.54 -1.91 9.00
C ILE A 138 -2.22 -1.45 9.64
N ALA A 139 -1.19 -1.16 8.84
CA ALA A 139 0.10 -0.68 9.35
C ALA A 139 -0.04 0.64 10.14
N TYR A 140 -0.88 1.57 9.67
CA TYR A 140 -1.23 2.79 10.41
C TYR A 140 -1.79 2.43 11.79
N TYR A 141 -2.89 1.67 11.86
CA TYR A 141 -3.52 1.35 13.14
C TYR A 141 -2.59 0.53 14.06
N GLN A 142 -1.79 -0.38 13.50
CA GLN A 142 -0.80 -1.15 14.25
C GLN A 142 0.34 -0.28 14.80
N ALA A 143 0.80 0.73 14.06
CA ALA A 143 1.82 1.67 14.52
C ALA A 143 1.32 2.53 15.69
N TYR A 144 0.02 2.85 15.73
CA TYR A 144 -0.60 3.62 16.81
C TYR A 144 -1.16 2.77 17.95
N LEU A 145 -1.11 1.43 17.88
CA LEU A 145 -1.62 0.56 18.96
C LEU A 145 -0.58 0.27 20.05
N LYS A 146 0.66 0.71 19.85
CA LYS A 146 1.72 0.73 20.86
C LYS A 146 1.75 2.10 21.53
#